data_AF-A0A0K9YU88-F1
#
_entry.id   AF-A0A0K9YU88-F1
#
_cell.length_a   1.000
_cell.length_b   1.000
_cell.length_c   1.000
_cell.angle_alpha   90.00
_cell.angle_beta   90.00
_cell.angle_gamma   90.00
#
_symmetry.space_group_name_H-M   'P 1'
#
loop_
_entity.id
_entity.type
_entity.pdbx_description
1 polymer ?
#
loop_
_entity_poly.entity_id
_entity_poly.type
_entity_poly.pdbx_seq_one_letter_code
_entity_poly.pdbx_strand_id
1 'polypeptide(L)'
;MNHNGILLGKRYFLYSTAPIIEVEGWTFTIAPGFKVIAGGSANPLQTLISIYCENEKVAQLVLHHRRSDSDVTVQAVSSDLLLEIAPATRTVSVAEKQ
;
A
#
# COMPACT_ATOMS: atom_id res chain seq x y z
N MET A 1 -9.76 -7.41 13.55
CA MET A 1 -10.17 -8.26 12.41
C MET A 1 -10.86 -7.36 11.39
N ASN A 2 -10.14 -6.90 10.36
CA ASN A 2 -10.68 -5.98 9.35
C ASN A 2 -11.20 -6.75 8.13
N HIS A 3 -12.46 -6.51 7.80
CA HIS A 3 -13.31 -7.28 6.88
C HIS A 3 -13.19 -6.84 5.41
N ASN A 4 -12.02 -6.40 4.96
CA ASN A 4 -11.88 -5.81 3.62
C ASN A 4 -11.03 -6.64 2.65
N GLY A 5 -10.96 -7.95 2.90
CA GLY A 5 -10.29 -8.90 2.02
C GLY A 5 -11.19 -9.27 0.84
N ILE A 6 -10.73 -9.02 -0.38
CA ILE A 6 -11.37 -9.48 -1.61
C ILE A 6 -10.53 -10.65 -2.14
N LEU A 7 -11.15 -11.81 -2.32
CA LEU A 7 -10.53 -12.95 -3.00
C LEU A 7 -10.92 -12.91 -4.47
N LEU A 8 -9.95 -12.67 -5.37
CA LEU A 8 -10.16 -12.75 -6.82
C LEU A 8 -9.34 -13.93 -7.36
N GLY A 9 -10.04 -14.99 -7.75
CA GLY A 9 -9.41 -16.26 -8.09
C GLY A 9 -8.70 -16.86 -6.88
N LYS A 10 -7.36 -16.96 -6.94
CA LYS A 10 -6.50 -17.46 -5.84
C LYS A 10 -5.70 -16.35 -5.16
N ARG A 11 -5.97 -15.08 -5.46
CA ARG A 11 -5.20 -13.94 -4.97
C ARG A 11 -6.01 -13.14 -3.98
N TYR A 12 -5.40 -12.87 -2.83
CA TYR A 12 -5.96 -11.99 -1.82
C TYR A 12 -5.64 -10.54 -2.18
N PHE A 13 -6.65 -9.70 -2.02
CA PHE A 13 -6.55 -8.26 -2.12
C PHE A 13 -7.09 -7.67 -0.83
N LEU A 14 -6.41 -6.67 -0.30
CA LEU A 14 -6.93 -5.78 0.73
C LEU A 14 -7.40 -4.51 0.03
N TYR A 15 -8.65 -4.14 0.23
CA TYR A 15 -9.14 -2.80 -0.09
C TYR A 15 -9.30 -2.01 1.21
N SER A 16 -8.96 -0.73 1.26
CA SER A 16 -9.22 0.07 2.45
C SER A 16 -9.30 1.55 2.16
N THR A 17 -10.19 2.22 2.88
CA THR A 17 -10.25 3.68 3.01
C THR A 17 -9.99 4.12 4.45
N ALA A 18 -9.53 3.19 5.30
CA ALA A 18 -9.20 3.49 6.69
C ALA A 18 -7.91 4.32 6.75
N PRO A 19 -7.81 5.27 7.70
CA PRO A 19 -6.64 6.15 7.83
C PRO A 19 -5.37 5.42 8.27
N ILE A 20 -5.51 4.23 8.86
CA ILE A 20 -4.40 3.37 9.25
C ILE A 20 -4.69 1.96 8.76
N ILE A 21 -3.75 1.38 8.01
CA ILE A 21 -3.83 -0.01 7.58
C ILE A 21 -2.49 -0.73 7.81
N GLU A 22 -2.56 -2.03 8.01
CA GLU A 22 -1.39 -2.89 8.07
C GLU A 22 -1.36 -3.78 6.82
N VAL A 23 -0.22 -3.77 6.14
CA VAL A 23 0.06 -4.65 5.00
C VAL A 23 1.38 -5.35 5.30
N GLU A 24 1.28 -6.64 5.64
CA GLU A 24 2.43 -7.54 5.77
C GLU A 24 3.56 -6.98 6.67
N GLY A 25 3.17 -6.41 7.81
CA GLY A 25 4.09 -5.85 8.81
C GLY A 25 4.50 -4.40 8.59
N TRP A 26 4.00 -3.76 7.52
CA TRP A 26 4.12 -2.32 7.31
C TRP A 26 2.84 -1.60 7.69
N THR A 27 2.98 -0.49 8.41
CA THR A 27 1.86 0.38 8.77
C THR A 27 1.79 1.54 7.79
N PHE A 28 0.64 1.71 7.14
CA PHE A 28 0.37 2.83 6.25
C PHE A 28 -0.58 3.80 6.93
N THR A 29 -0.16 5.06 7.02
CA THR A 29 -1.00 6.18 7.44
C THR A 29 -1.45 6.93 6.18
N ILE A 30 -2.77 6.96 5.97
CA ILE A 30 -3.39 7.42 4.73
C ILE A 30 -4.24 8.65 5.04
N ALA A 31 -3.94 9.78 4.39
CA ALA A 31 -4.76 10.97 4.50
C ALA A 31 -6.19 10.73 3.96
N PRO A 32 -7.20 11.50 4.39
CA PRO A 32 -8.56 11.42 3.86
C PRO A 32 -8.58 11.60 2.33
N GLY A 33 -9.53 10.95 1.65
CA GLY A 33 -9.69 11.04 0.19
C GLY A 33 -8.95 9.95 -0.60
N PHE A 34 -7.96 9.29 0.01
CA PHE A 34 -7.23 8.19 -0.61
C PHE A 34 -7.84 6.82 -0.31
N LYS A 35 -7.67 5.90 -1.26
CA LYS A 35 -8.03 4.48 -1.16
C LYS A 35 -6.79 3.64 -1.42
N VAL A 36 -6.63 2.56 -0.67
CA VAL A 36 -5.52 1.62 -0.85
C VAL A 36 -6.04 0.27 -1.32
N ILE A 37 -5.38 -0.28 -2.33
CA ILE A 37 -5.54 -1.67 -2.75
C ILE A 37 -4.17 -2.35 -2.63
N ALA A 38 -4.04 -3.34 -1.76
CA ALA A 38 -2.82 -4.14 -1.60
C ALA A 38 -3.07 -5.59 -2.01
N GLY A 39 -2.08 -6.25 -2.61
CA GLY A 39 -2.16 -7.65 -3.05
C GLY A 39 -2.02 -7.82 -4.56
N GLY A 40 -2.62 -8.89 -5.09
CA GLY A 40 -2.77 -9.08 -6.54
C GLY A 40 -1.52 -9.38 -7.37
N SER A 41 -0.33 -9.37 -6.78
CA SER A 41 0.92 -9.73 -7.46
C SER A 41 0.85 -11.15 -8.03
N ALA A 42 1.39 -11.32 -9.24
CA ALA A 42 1.62 -12.66 -9.81
C ALA A 42 2.85 -13.35 -9.18
N ASN A 43 3.76 -12.56 -8.61
CA ASN A 43 4.94 -13.05 -7.92
C ASN A 43 4.63 -13.22 -6.43
N PRO A 44 4.69 -14.44 -5.87
CA PRO A 44 4.39 -14.69 -4.45
C PRO A 44 5.40 -14.04 -3.49
N LEU A 45 6.53 -13.57 -3.99
CA LEU A 45 7.52 -12.82 -3.21
C LEU A 45 7.29 -11.31 -3.23
N GLN A 46 6.15 -10.86 -3.76
CA GLN A 46 5.83 -9.45 -3.88
C GLN A 46 4.38 -9.18 -3.54
N THR A 47 4.13 -8.02 -2.93
CA THR A 47 2.78 -7.47 -2.77
C THR A 47 2.74 -6.09 -3.40
N LEU A 48 1.85 -5.91 -4.38
CA LEU A 48 1.62 -4.60 -4.98
C LEU A 48 0.70 -3.80 -4.08
N ILE A 49 1.03 -2.53 -3.87
CA ILE A 49 0.20 -1.59 -3.12
C ILE A 49 -0.08 -0.41 -4.04
N SER A 50 -1.34 -0.23 -4.39
CA SER A 50 -1.80 0.85 -5.26
C SER A 50 -2.63 1.83 -4.43
N ILE A 51 -2.29 3.10 -4.53
CA ILE A 51 -2.98 4.20 -3.85
C ILE A 51 -3.77 4.95 -4.91
N TYR A 52 -5.03 5.21 -4.62
CA TYR A 52 -5.96 5.90 -5.49
C TYR A 52 -6.48 7.17 -4.82
N CYS A 53 -6.59 8.25 -5.57
CA CYS A 53 -7.46 9.37 -5.25
C CYS A 53 -8.67 9.28 -6.19
N GLU A 54 -9.88 9.27 -5.65
CA GLU A 54 -11.10 8.98 -6.40
C GLU A 54 -11.01 7.68 -7.23
N ASN A 55 -10.82 7.80 -8.55
CA ASN A 55 -10.68 6.70 -9.51
C ASN A 55 -9.30 6.67 -10.19
N GLU A 56 -8.40 7.58 -9.84
CA GLU A 56 -7.06 7.69 -10.42
C GLU A 56 -6.03 7.04 -9.52
N LYS A 57 -5.14 6.22 -10.09
CA LYS A 57 -4.02 5.64 -9.36
C LYS A 57 -2.90 6.68 -9.24
N VAL A 58 -2.70 7.20 -8.05
CA VAL A 58 -1.75 8.28 -7.76
C VAL A 58 -0.41 7.78 -7.24
N ALA A 59 -0.31 6.55 -6.76
CA ALA A 59 0.97 5.93 -6.42
C ALA A 59 0.92 4.41 -6.50
N GLN A 60 2.10 3.81 -6.69
CA GLN A 60 2.29 2.36 -6.65
C GLN A 60 3.59 2.04 -5.91
N LEU A 61 3.48 1.17 -4.91
CA LEU A 61 4.58 0.62 -4.15
C LEU A 61 4.58 -0.91 -4.29
N VAL A 62 5.72 -1.52 -3.96
CA VAL A 62 5.88 -2.97 -3.90
C VAL A 62 6.57 -3.33 -2.61
N LEU A 63 5.97 -4.23 -1.83
CA LEU A 63 6.67 -4.94 -0.77
C LEU A 63 7.36 -6.16 -1.37
N HIS A 64 8.65 -6.29 -1.10
CA HIS A 64 9.47 -7.43 -1.50
C HIS A 64 9.70 -8.34 -0.31
N HIS A 65 9.14 -9.55 -0.36
CA HIS A 65 9.23 -10.53 0.70
C HIS A 65 10.60 -11.20 0.72
N ARG A 66 11.28 -11.08 1.86
CA ARG A 66 12.46 -11.84 2.24
C ARG A 66 12.09 -12.78 3.40
N ARG A 67 12.95 -13.75 3.70
CA ARG A 67 12.65 -14.84 4.66
C ARG A 67 12.16 -14.37 6.04
N SER A 68 12.56 -13.18 6.49
CA SER A 68 12.22 -12.63 7.81
C SER A 68 11.81 -11.15 7.78
N ASP A 69 11.69 -10.55 6.59
CA ASP A 69 11.44 -9.12 6.44
C ASP A 69 10.79 -8.80 5.09
N SER A 70 10.26 -7.59 4.93
CA SER A 70 9.80 -7.04 3.68
C SER A 70 10.38 -5.64 3.46
N ASP A 71 10.98 -5.42 2.29
CA ASP A 71 11.45 -4.09 1.88
C ASP A 71 10.39 -3.42 1.01
N VAL A 72 10.21 -2.11 1.17
CA VAL A 72 9.31 -1.32 0.31
C VAL A 72 10.09 -0.63 -0.81
N THR A 73 9.58 -0.75 -2.03
CA THR A 73 10.07 -0.03 -3.21
C THR A 73 8.95 0.84 -3.77
N VAL A 74 9.24 2.10 -4.08
CA VAL A 74 8.32 2.98 -4.81
C VAL A 74 8.51 2.74 -6.30
N GLN A 75 7.43 2.40 -7.01
CA GLN A 75 7.44 2.26 -8.46
C GLN A 75 6.96 3.52 -9.18
N ALA A 76 5.96 4.18 -8.62
CA ALA A 76 5.41 5.42 -9.16
C ALA A 76 4.78 6.25 -8.05
N VAL A 77 4.84 7.57 -8.19
CA VAL A 77 4.18 8.54 -7.32
C VAL A 77 3.82 9.78 -8.14
N SER A 78 2.58 10.26 -7.99
CA SER A 78 2.12 11.52 -8.59
C SER A 78 2.89 12.70 -8.02
N SER A 79 3.08 13.75 -8.83
CA SER A 79 3.77 14.98 -8.41
C SER A 79 3.11 15.65 -7.22
N ASP A 80 1.81 15.46 -7.06
CA ASP A 80 0.99 16.21 -6.11
C ASP A 80 0.88 15.47 -4.75
N LEU A 81 1.56 14.32 -4.65
CA LEU A 81 1.53 13.46 -3.48
C LEU A 81 2.83 13.56 -2.68
N LEU A 82 2.70 13.74 -1.36
CA LEU A 82 3.78 13.55 -0.39
C LEU A 82 3.76 12.11 0.09
N LEU A 83 4.87 11.40 -0.16
CA LEU A 83 5.08 10.02 0.29
C LEU A 83 6.31 9.98 1.19
N GLU A 84 6.09 9.67 2.47
CA GLU A 84 7.16 9.50 3.44
C GLU A 84 7.33 8.03 3.78
N ILE A 85 8.57 7.55 3.78
CA ILE A 85 8.89 6.15 4.04
C ILE A 85 9.94 6.12 5.15
N ALA A 86 9.63 5.47 6.26
CA ALA A 86 10.55 5.23 7.35
C ALA A 86 10.76 3.71 7.53
N PRO A 87 11.80 3.13 6.91
CA PRO A 87 12.03 1.68 6.95
C PRO A 87 12.32 1.14 8.35
N ALA A 88 12.99 1.93 9.20
CA ALA A 88 13.33 1.52 10.57
C ALA A 88 12.10 1.21 11.44
N THR A 89 11.00 1.93 11.20
CA THR A 89 9.71 1.74 11.88
C THR A 89 8.68 1.02 11.02
N ARG A 90 9.04 0.65 9.78
CA ARG A 90 8.14 0.06 8.77
C ARG A 90 6.86 0.87 8.57
N THR A 91 6.99 2.19 8.52
CA THR A 91 5.86 3.10 8.32
C THR A 91 5.93 3.79 6.98
N VAL A 92 4.77 3.93 6.33
CA VAL A 92 4.57 4.74 5.13
C VAL A 92 3.46 5.75 5.39
N SER A 93 3.70 7.02 5.08
CA SER A 93 2.69 8.07 5.21
C SER A 93 2.37 8.65 3.84
N VAL A 94 1.08 8.83 3.57
CA VAL A 94 0.53 9.29 2.29
C VAL A 94 -0.32 10.53 2.53
N ALA A 95 0.06 11.65 1.92
CA ALA A 95 -0.67 12.92 2.02
C ALA A 95 -0.59 13.71 0.71
N GLU A 96 -1.45 14.72 0.54
CA GLU A 96 -1.31 15.71 -0.53
C GLU A 96 -0.17 16.68 -0.20
N LYS A 97 0.54 17.18 -1.22
CA LYS A 97 1.44 18.31 -1.05
C LYS A 97 0.62 19.58 -0.86
N GLN A 98 1.02 20.41 0.10
CA GLN A 98 0.50 21.77 0.27
C GLN A 98 1.21 22.76 -0.66
#